data_AF-A0A9D4PNG2-F1
#
_entry.id   AF-A0A9D4PNG2-F1
#
_cell.length_a   1.000
_cell.length_b   1.000
_cell.length_c   1.000
_cell.angle_alpha   90.00
_cell.angle_beta   90.00
_cell.angle_gamma   90.00
#
_symmetry.space_group_name_H-M   'P 1'
#
loop_
_entity.id
_entity.type
_entity.pdbx_description
1 polymer ?
#
loop_
_entity_poly.entity_id
_entity_poly.type
_entity_poly.pdbx_seq_one_letter_code
_entity_poly.pdbx_strand_id
1 'polypeptide(L)'
;MLRGVSLLSSLLILAVAALGVPLFATCVEGSSGGMQWPRFMFCISLRAGPALATRSGSCASAKMLGQFRIMNRVSCKNCDKYFHCMANWLATYRCRGRFNRYVARVISHCREYSQPGNPADSRADEEANRYGRVGGNCVRGASLRSSLLILAGVALVVLLLATSVEGRSGRMQWPRFVYCINRRAGPVLGTPSGSCASRKMLGQFRTMNRVNCRNCDKYFHCMANWLATRRCRGRFNRYVAIVISHCREYSQPGNPADRRGDEAANRFGRAGGNCGARYLRRHRCAYNPRTGRCKW
;
A
#
# COMPACT_ATOMS: atom_id res chain seq x y z
N MET A 1 -48.22 33.59 -20.14
CA MET A 1 -48.38 32.32 -20.86
C MET A 1 -47.24 31.39 -20.49
N LEU A 2 -47.60 30.21 -19.96
CA LEU A 2 -46.72 29.14 -19.49
C LEU A 2 -46.27 28.23 -20.63
N ARG A 3 -45.26 27.39 -20.32
CA ARG A 3 -44.80 26.13 -20.96
C ARG A 3 -43.69 26.29 -22.00
N GLY A 4 -42.63 25.49 -22.01
CA GLY A 4 -42.28 24.35 -21.17
C GLY A 4 -40.89 23.84 -21.57
N VAL A 5 -40.04 23.59 -20.59
CA VAL A 5 -38.78 22.86 -20.79
C VAL A 5 -38.78 21.67 -19.82
N SER A 6 -39.09 20.52 -20.41
CA SER A 6 -38.63 19.18 -20.06
C SER A 6 -38.62 18.77 -18.58
N LEU A 7 -39.76 18.22 -18.14
CA LEU A 7 -39.86 17.29 -17.00
C LEU A 7 -39.26 15.90 -17.29
N LEU A 8 -38.73 15.65 -18.50
CA LEU A 8 -38.23 14.33 -18.92
C LEU A 8 -36.78 14.06 -18.47
N SER A 9 -35.98 15.08 -18.16
CA SER A 9 -34.59 14.87 -17.71
C SER A 9 -34.47 14.48 -16.23
N SER A 10 -35.48 14.78 -15.41
CA SER A 10 -35.47 14.46 -13.97
C SER A 10 -35.99 13.05 -13.65
N LEU A 11 -36.78 12.46 -14.55
CA LEU A 11 -37.30 11.09 -14.39
C LEU A 11 -36.27 10.01 -14.71
N LEU A 12 -35.27 10.30 -15.55
CA LEU A 12 -34.21 9.32 -15.87
C LEU A 12 -33.21 9.12 -14.72
N ILE A 13 -33.07 10.10 -13.82
CA ILE A 13 -32.18 9.98 -12.64
C ILE A 13 -32.85 9.20 -11.50
N LEU A 14 -34.19 9.17 -11.44
CA LEU A 14 -34.93 8.40 -10.46
C LEU A 14 -35.10 6.91 -10.84
N ALA A 15 -35.08 6.57 -12.13
CA ALA A 15 -35.21 5.17 -12.59
C ALA A 15 -33.98 4.30 -12.27
N VAL A 16 -32.78 4.88 -12.16
CA VAL A 16 -31.55 4.11 -11.84
C VAL A 16 -31.46 3.74 -10.36
N ALA A 17 -32.25 4.38 -9.49
CA ALA A 17 -32.34 4.00 -8.07
C ALA A 17 -33.33 2.84 -7.81
N ALA A 18 -34.25 2.56 -8.74
CA ALA A 18 -35.29 1.54 -8.59
C ALA A 18 -34.93 0.17 -9.20
N LEU A 19 -33.93 0.12 -10.08
CA LEU A 19 -33.41 -1.14 -10.61
C LEU A 19 -32.29 -1.63 -9.70
N GLY A 20 -32.64 -2.50 -8.75
CA GLY A 20 -31.74 -3.16 -7.82
C GLY A 20 -30.67 -4.04 -8.50
N VAL A 21 -29.72 -3.42 -9.19
CA VAL A 21 -28.51 -4.06 -9.69
C VAL A 21 -27.47 -4.03 -8.57
N PRO A 22 -27.12 -5.17 -7.97
CA PRO A 22 -26.19 -5.21 -6.85
C PRO A 22 -24.76 -5.12 -7.40
N LEU A 23 -24.22 -3.89 -7.53
CA LEU A 23 -22.81 -3.68 -7.90
C LEU A 23 -21.83 -3.84 -6.70
N PHE A 24 -22.30 -4.33 -5.54
CA PHE A 24 -21.48 -4.45 -4.32
C PHE A 24 -21.72 -5.73 -3.50
N ALA A 25 -22.04 -6.86 -4.14
CA ALA A 25 -21.80 -8.19 -3.53
C ALA A 25 -20.45 -8.67 -4.10
N THR A 26 -19.37 -8.88 -3.35
CA THR A 26 -19.25 -9.71 -2.15
C THR A 26 -18.09 -9.19 -1.27
N CYS A 27 -18.38 -8.74 -0.05
CA CYS A 27 -17.38 -8.67 1.02
C CYS A 27 -17.76 -9.73 2.04
N VAL A 28 -16.96 -10.79 2.08
CA VAL A 28 -17.08 -11.98 2.94
C VAL A 28 -17.17 -11.58 4.41
N GLU A 29 -18.16 -12.15 5.10
CA GLU A 29 -18.32 -12.13 6.55
C GLU A 29 -17.17 -12.92 7.21
N GLY A 30 -16.47 -12.27 8.13
CA GLY A 30 -15.35 -12.85 8.87
C GLY A 30 -15.17 -12.17 10.22
N SER A 31 -16.04 -12.54 11.17
CA SER A 31 -15.87 -12.59 12.63
C SER A 31 -14.90 -11.60 13.33
N SER A 32 -15.40 -10.41 13.64
CA SER A 32 -15.33 -9.75 14.95
C SER A 32 -16.15 -8.45 14.87
N GLY A 33 -17.39 -8.45 15.37
CA GLY A 33 -18.31 -7.30 15.32
C GLY A 33 -18.63 -6.82 13.90
N GLY A 34 -19.13 -7.71 13.04
CA GLY A 34 -19.37 -7.42 11.62
C GLY A 34 -20.22 -6.16 11.40
N MET A 35 -19.76 -5.29 10.49
CA MET A 35 -20.51 -4.09 10.09
C MET A 35 -21.87 -4.48 9.50
N GLN A 36 -22.95 -3.94 10.05
CA GLN A 36 -24.31 -4.12 9.53
C GLN A 36 -24.50 -3.23 8.28
N TRP A 37 -23.99 -3.71 7.13
CA TRP A 37 -23.96 -2.96 5.87
C TRP A 37 -25.30 -2.34 5.44
N PRO A 38 -26.45 -3.02 5.56
CA PRO A 38 -27.74 -2.39 5.23
C PRO A 38 -28.03 -1.14 6.06
N ARG A 39 -27.75 -1.17 7.38
CA ARG A 39 -27.93 -0.03 8.28
C ARG A 39 -26.95 1.10 7.98
N PHE A 40 -25.72 0.74 7.65
CA PHE A 40 -24.68 1.70 7.27
C PHE A 40 -25.07 2.47 6.00
N MET A 41 -25.49 1.75 4.97
CA MET A 41 -25.90 2.34 3.70
C MET A 41 -27.17 3.19 3.86
N PHE A 42 -28.16 2.72 4.62
CA PHE A 42 -29.37 3.48 4.93
C PHE A 42 -29.04 4.80 5.65
N CYS A 43 -28.19 4.75 6.68
CA CYS A 43 -27.75 5.94 7.41
C CYS A 43 -27.04 6.96 6.50
N ILE A 44 -26.16 6.49 5.60
CA ILE A 44 -25.45 7.35 4.66
C ILE A 44 -26.41 8.00 3.65
N SER A 45 -27.35 7.22 3.08
CA SER A 45 -28.34 7.75 2.13
C SER A 45 -29.16 8.87 2.75
N LEU A 46 -29.64 8.66 3.99
CA LEU A 46 -30.41 9.67 4.72
C LEU A 46 -29.60 10.93 5.08
N ARG A 47 -28.34 10.76 5.51
CA ARG A 47 -27.56 11.84 6.12
C ARG A 47 -26.54 12.49 5.21
N ALA A 48 -26.20 11.90 4.07
CA ALA A 48 -25.19 12.43 3.16
C ALA A 48 -25.60 12.41 1.69
N GLY A 49 -26.75 11.82 1.31
CA GLY A 49 -27.17 11.64 -0.09
C GLY A 49 -26.88 12.83 -1.01
N PRO A 50 -27.42 14.04 -0.73
CA PRO A 50 -27.14 15.22 -1.55
C PRO A 50 -25.67 15.65 -1.57
N ALA A 51 -24.97 15.50 -0.44
CA ALA A 51 -23.56 15.85 -0.32
C ALA A 51 -22.65 14.89 -1.12
N LEU A 52 -23.01 13.61 -1.20
CA LEU A 52 -22.27 12.57 -1.94
C LEU A 52 -22.27 12.81 -3.44
N ALA A 53 -23.34 13.38 -3.99
CA ALA A 53 -23.44 13.74 -5.41
C ALA A 53 -22.48 14.87 -5.81
N THR A 54 -21.95 15.61 -4.83
CA THR A 54 -21.01 16.71 -5.10
C THR A 54 -19.60 16.17 -5.30
N ARG A 55 -18.79 16.87 -6.11
CA ARG A 55 -17.37 16.52 -6.33
C ARG A 55 -16.58 16.39 -5.01
N SER A 56 -16.87 17.25 -4.04
CA SER A 56 -16.19 17.23 -2.74
C SER A 56 -16.62 16.05 -1.87
N GLY A 57 -17.91 15.69 -1.89
CA GLY A 57 -18.43 14.57 -1.13
C GLY A 57 -18.08 13.21 -1.72
N SER A 58 -18.12 13.07 -3.04
CA SER A 58 -17.69 11.85 -3.72
C SER A 58 -16.19 11.58 -3.51
N CYS A 59 -15.35 12.61 -3.58
CA CYS A 59 -13.93 12.52 -3.23
C CYS A 59 -13.74 12.07 -1.77
N ALA A 60 -14.41 12.72 -0.82
CA ALA A 60 -14.28 12.41 0.60
C ALA A 60 -14.68 10.96 0.88
N SER A 61 -15.80 10.51 0.32
CA SER A 61 -16.28 9.13 0.43
C SER A 61 -15.29 8.12 -0.12
N ALA A 62 -14.69 8.43 -1.28
CA ALA A 62 -13.66 7.58 -1.87
C ALA A 62 -12.41 7.47 -0.98
N LYS A 63 -12.02 8.54 -0.27
CA LYS A 63 -10.91 8.49 0.70
C LYS A 63 -11.25 7.65 1.92
N MET A 64 -12.45 7.82 2.48
CA MET A 64 -12.94 7.03 3.62
C MET A 64 -12.97 5.54 3.27
N LEU A 65 -13.61 5.18 2.16
CA LEU A 65 -13.73 3.79 1.69
C LEU A 65 -12.36 3.19 1.33
N GLY A 66 -11.47 4.00 0.76
CA GLY A 66 -10.10 3.57 0.44
C GLY A 66 -9.32 3.11 1.67
N GLN A 67 -9.40 3.84 2.78
CA GLN A 67 -8.73 3.44 4.02
C GLN A 67 -9.37 2.22 4.66
N PHE A 68 -10.70 2.11 4.65
CA PHE A 68 -11.40 0.90 5.12
C PHE A 68 -10.95 -0.35 4.35
N ARG A 69 -10.81 -0.25 3.02
CA ARG A 69 -10.29 -1.34 2.18
C ARG A 69 -8.84 -1.70 2.51
N ILE A 70 -8.00 -0.73 2.84
CA ILE A 70 -6.61 -0.99 3.25
C ILE A 70 -6.61 -1.70 4.60
N MET A 71 -7.34 -1.18 5.58
CA MET A 71 -7.51 -1.76 6.92
C MET A 71 -7.91 -3.24 6.84
N ASN A 72 -8.89 -3.58 5.99
CA ASN A 72 -9.33 -4.98 5.83
C ASN A 72 -8.33 -5.87 5.07
N ARG A 73 -7.37 -5.29 4.35
CA ARG A 73 -6.31 -6.04 3.64
C ARG A 73 -5.07 -6.22 4.49
N VAL A 74 -4.82 -5.31 5.43
CA VAL A 74 -3.64 -5.39 6.29
C VAL A 74 -4.00 -6.16 7.56
N SER A 75 -3.31 -7.27 7.81
CA SER A 75 -3.38 -7.95 9.11
C SER A 75 -2.52 -7.18 10.12
N CYS A 76 -2.96 -5.98 10.51
CA CYS A 76 -2.31 -5.19 11.56
C CYS A 76 -3.11 -5.20 12.86
N LYS A 77 -2.45 -5.61 13.95
CA LYS A 77 -3.00 -5.54 15.31
C LYS A 77 -3.01 -4.08 15.79
N ASN A 78 -4.16 -3.60 16.29
CA ASN A 78 -4.35 -2.25 16.88
C ASN A 78 -4.05 -1.08 15.91
N CYS A 79 -4.21 -1.27 14.60
CA CYS A 79 -4.05 -0.21 13.60
C CYS A 79 -5.37 0.50 13.22
N ASP A 80 -6.50 0.00 13.69
CA ASP A 80 -7.82 0.53 13.42
C ASP A 80 -7.90 2.04 13.67
N LYS A 81 -7.40 2.53 14.82
CA LYS A 81 -7.47 3.97 15.16
C LYS A 81 -6.62 4.83 14.21
N TYR A 82 -5.51 4.29 13.71
CA TYR A 82 -4.74 4.94 12.65
C TYR A 82 -5.59 5.10 11.38
N PHE A 83 -6.32 4.05 10.97
CA PHE A 83 -7.17 4.10 9.78
C PHE A 83 -8.36 5.04 9.96
N HIS A 84 -8.94 5.11 11.15
CA HIS A 84 -9.96 6.11 11.52
C HIS A 84 -9.48 7.54 11.31
N CYS A 85 -8.33 7.86 11.90
CA CYS A 85 -7.72 9.16 11.76
C CYS A 85 -7.35 9.46 10.29
N MET A 86 -6.65 8.54 9.62
CA MET A 86 -6.14 8.75 8.27
C MET A 86 -7.26 8.91 7.26
N ALA A 87 -8.35 8.13 7.38
CA ALA A 87 -9.53 8.25 6.54
C ALA A 87 -10.12 9.67 6.61
N ASN A 88 -10.34 10.15 7.84
CA ASN A 88 -10.91 11.46 8.11
C ASN A 88 -9.99 12.61 7.69
N TRP A 89 -8.68 12.46 7.90
CA TRP A 89 -7.67 13.43 7.46
C TRP A 89 -7.64 13.52 5.93
N LEU A 90 -7.57 12.38 5.22
CA LEU A 90 -7.57 12.35 3.77
C LEU A 90 -8.86 12.94 3.19
N ALA A 91 -10.01 12.57 3.75
CA ALA A 91 -11.30 13.10 3.32
C ALA A 91 -11.37 14.62 3.49
N THR A 92 -10.83 15.17 4.58
CA THR A 92 -10.91 16.61 4.89
C THR A 92 -9.86 17.43 4.13
N TYR A 93 -8.61 16.95 4.05
CA TYR A 93 -7.47 17.75 3.57
C TYR A 93 -6.98 17.37 2.17
N ARG A 94 -7.41 16.24 1.60
CA ARG A 94 -7.08 15.87 0.21
C ARG A 94 -8.22 16.06 -0.78
N CYS A 95 -9.42 16.40 -0.30
CA CYS A 95 -10.55 16.72 -1.15
C CYS A 95 -10.87 18.20 -1.02
N ARG A 96 -11.10 18.89 -2.15
CA ARG A 96 -11.47 20.31 -2.18
C ARG A 96 -12.99 20.46 -2.24
N GLY A 97 -13.54 21.39 -1.46
CA GLY A 97 -14.93 21.83 -1.51
C GLY A 97 -15.72 21.63 -0.20
N ARG A 98 -16.88 22.26 -0.09
CA ARG A 98 -17.61 22.50 1.17
C ARG A 98 -18.14 21.26 1.90
N PHE A 99 -18.30 20.12 1.22
CA PHE A 99 -18.94 18.94 1.81
C PHE A 99 -17.96 17.85 2.28
N ASN A 100 -16.66 18.02 2.04
CA ASN A 100 -15.65 17.02 2.34
C ASN A 100 -15.62 16.60 3.82
N ARG A 101 -15.59 17.58 4.74
CA ARG A 101 -15.58 17.38 6.20
C ARG A 101 -16.92 16.86 6.71
N TYR A 102 -18.02 17.34 6.14
CA TYR A 102 -19.37 16.89 6.47
C TYR A 102 -19.53 15.40 6.15
N VAL A 103 -19.14 14.98 4.95
CA VAL A 103 -19.21 13.57 4.52
C VAL A 103 -18.31 12.68 5.37
N ALA A 104 -17.09 13.12 5.70
CA ALA A 104 -16.20 12.37 6.60
C ALA A 104 -16.86 12.12 7.97
N ARG A 105 -17.53 13.15 8.54
CA ARG A 105 -18.27 13.06 9.80
C ARG A 105 -19.44 12.09 9.70
N VAL A 106 -20.30 12.25 8.68
CA VAL A 106 -21.48 11.40 8.51
C VAL A 106 -21.09 9.93 8.32
N ILE A 107 -20.10 9.63 7.48
CA ILE A 107 -19.63 8.25 7.27
C ILE A 107 -19.09 7.65 8.57
N SER A 108 -18.33 8.42 9.36
CA SER A 108 -17.81 7.97 10.66
C SER A 108 -18.95 7.62 11.63
N HIS A 109 -19.94 8.50 11.75
CA HIS A 109 -21.11 8.28 12.62
C HIS A 109 -21.99 7.11 12.15
N CYS A 110 -22.19 6.97 10.84
CA CYS A 110 -22.95 5.86 10.30
C CYS A 110 -22.24 4.52 10.49
N ARG A 111 -20.90 4.48 10.42
CA ARG A 111 -20.12 3.29 10.76
C ARG A 111 -20.38 2.89 12.21
N GLU A 112 -20.25 3.84 13.12
CA GLU A 112 -20.45 3.63 14.56
C GLU A 112 -21.85 3.08 14.85
N TYR A 113 -22.89 3.72 14.28
CA TYR A 113 -24.26 3.26 14.40
C TYR A 113 -24.49 1.81 13.90
N SER A 114 -23.66 1.35 12.97
CA SER A 114 -23.84 0.06 12.29
C SER A 114 -22.93 -1.04 12.83
N GLN A 115 -22.11 -0.74 13.85
CA GLN A 115 -21.22 -1.69 14.49
C GLN A 115 -21.64 -1.88 15.95
N PRO A 116 -22.08 -3.09 16.34
CA PRO A 116 -22.26 -3.40 17.75
C PRO A 116 -20.88 -3.54 18.39
N GLY A 117 -20.40 -2.46 19.03
CA GLY A 117 -19.08 -2.37 19.65
C GLY A 117 -19.15 -2.10 21.16
N ASN A 118 -18.00 -2.29 21.83
CA ASN A 118 -17.82 -1.85 23.21
C ASN A 118 -17.86 -0.30 23.25
N PRO A 119 -18.66 0.35 24.12
CA PRO A 119 -18.70 1.81 24.24
C PRO A 119 -17.34 2.48 24.43
N ALA A 120 -16.37 1.82 25.07
CA ALA A 120 -15.01 2.34 25.19
C ALA A 120 -14.27 2.38 23.84
N ASP A 121 -14.48 1.36 23.01
CA ASP A 121 -13.87 1.25 21.68
C ASP A 121 -14.49 2.28 20.71
N SER A 122 -15.81 2.43 20.77
CA SER A 122 -16.59 3.48 20.09
C SER A 122 -16.06 4.89 20.38
N ARG A 123 -15.76 5.19 21.66
CA ARG A 123 -15.19 6.48 22.05
C ARG A 123 -13.79 6.69 21.46
N ALA A 124 -12.94 5.67 21.48
CA ALA A 124 -11.61 5.74 20.89
C ALA A 124 -11.65 5.91 19.37
N ASP A 125 -12.61 5.26 18.69
CA ASP A 125 -12.85 5.46 17.26
C ASP A 125 -13.30 6.89 16.95
N GLU A 126 -14.25 7.44 17.71
CA GLU A 126 -14.71 8.82 17.49
C GLU A 126 -13.62 9.86 17.79
N GLU A 127 -12.79 9.62 18.81
CA GLU A 127 -11.62 10.44 19.09
C GLU A 127 -10.64 10.44 17.91
N ALA A 128 -10.28 9.26 17.40
CA ALA A 128 -9.40 9.13 16.24
C ALA A 128 -9.99 9.79 14.99
N ASN A 129 -11.29 9.62 14.74
CA ASN A 129 -12.02 10.27 13.65
C ASN A 129 -11.93 11.80 13.80
N ARG A 130 -12.22 12.33 14.99
CA ARG A 130 -12.16 13.78 15.28
C ARG A 130 -10.75 14.32 15.09
N TYR A 131 -9.74 13.64 15.63
CA TYR A 131 -8.34 14.03 15.53
C TYR A 131 -7.89 14.17 14.06
N GLY A 132 -8.23 13.20 13.21
CA GLY A 132 -7.97 13.28 11.77
C GLY A 132 -8.72 14.43 11.07
N ARG A 133 -10.01 14.63 11.38
CA ARG A 133 -10.83 15.73 10.80
C ARG A 133 -10.36 17.13 11.15
N VAL A 134 -9.61 17.30 12.24
CA VAL A 134 -9.05 18.60 12.65
C VAL A 134 -7.58 18.79 12.27
N GLY A 135 -7.00 17.84 11.52
CA GLY A 135 -5.64 17.97 10.99
C GLY A 135 -4.57 17.35 11.89
N GLY A 136 -4.98 16.54 12.87
CA GLY A 136 -4.08 15.82 13.76
C GLY A 136 -3.13 14.89 13.01
N ASN A 137 -1.96 14.62 13.62
CA ASN A 137 -0.96 13.73 13.06
C ASN A 137 -1.33 12.27 13.32
N CYS A 138 -1.99 11.64 12.36
CA CYS A 138 -2.44 10.25 12.47
C CYS A 138 -1.33 9.22 12.72
N VAL A 139 -0.06 9.56 12.46
CA VAL A 139 1.09 8.69 12.77
C VAL A 139 1.42 8.73 14.27
N ARG A 140 1.10 9.82 14.96
CA ARG A 140 1.26 9.98 16.43
C ARG A 140 0.06 9.50 17.23
N GLY A 141 -1.13 9.37 16.62
CA GLY A 141 -2.36 8.93 17.28
C GLY A 141 -2.49 7.43 17.50
N ALA A 142 -1.57 6.62 16.95
CA ALA A 142 -1.42 5.23 17.36
C ALA A 142 -0.77 5.24 18.74
N SER A 143 -1.54 4.92 19.79
CA SER A 143 -1.06 4.79 21.17
C SER A 143 0.13 3.83 21.25
N LEU A 144 1.33 4.38 21.08
CA LEU A 144 2.57 3.79 21.55
C LEU A 144 2.59 4.12 23.03
N ARG A 145 2.15 3.16 23.86
CA ARG A 145 2.31 3.18 25.32
C ARG A 145 3.70 3.76 25.64
N SER A 146 3.78 4.74 26.52
CA SER A 146 5.02 5.48 26.86
C SER A 146 6.22 4.57 27.19
N SER A 147 5.95 3.32 27.62
CA SER A 147 6.93 2.25 27.82
C SER A 147 7.72 1.87 26.54
N LEU A 148 7.12 1.99 25.35
CA LEU A 148 7.76 1.74 24.05
C LEU A 148 8.67 2.89 23.61
N LEU A 149 8.47 4.12 24.10
CA LEU A 149 9.37 5.25 23.82
C LEU A 149 10.68 5.12 24.61
N ILE A 150 10.61 4.59 25.83
CA ILE A 150 11.79 4.25 26.63
C ILE A 150 12.55 3.08 25.98
N LEU A 151 11.83 2.02 25.59
CA LEU A 151 12.44 0.91 24.84
C LEU A 151 12.96 1.32 23.45
N ALA A 152 12.30 2.25 22.75
CA ALA A 152 12.77 2.79 21.47
C ALA A 152 13.97 3.72 21.65
N GLY A 153 14.05 4.48 22.74
CA GLY A 153 15.23 5.26 23.11
C GLY A 153 16.42 4.36 23.40
N VAL A 154 16.23 3.32 24.22
CA VAL A 154 17.27 2.31 24.49
C VAL A 154 17.64 1.54 23.23
N ALA A 155 16.66 1.12 22.43
CA ALA A 155 16.92 0.44 21.16
C ALA A 155 17.60 1.34 20.14
N LEU A 156 17.31 2.65 20.10
CA LEU A 156 17.98 3.63 19.23
C LEU A 156 19.42 3.85 19.67
N VAL A 157 19.69 3.93 20.98
CA VAL A 157 21.05 3.97 21.52
C VAL A 157 21.81 2.68 21.18
N VAL A 158 21.19 1.51 21.36
CA VAL A 158 21.77 0.22 20.95
C VAL A 158 21.97 0.15 19.43
N LEU A 159 21.05 0.69 18.61
CA LEU A 159 21.17 0.71 17.15
C LEU A 159 22.29 1.65 16.69
N LEU A 160 22.42 2.82 17.32
CA LEU A 160 23.49 3.78 17.03
C LEU A 160 24.85 3.20 17.41
N LEU A 161 24.94 2.50 18.54
CA LEU A 161 26.15 1.79 18.97
C LEU A 161 26.42 0.51 18.15
N ALA A 162 25.41 -0.10 17.52
CA ALA A 162 25.56 -1.30 16.69
C ALA A 162 25.76 -1.02 15.19
N THR A 163 25.72 0.25 14.73
CA THR A 163 25.95 0.59 13.30
C THR A 163 27.42 0.63 12.87
N SER A 164 28.35 0.25 13.75
CA SER A 164 29.76 0.06 13.39
C SER A 164 30.01 -1.32 12.79
N VAL A 165 29.37 -1.68 11.66
CA VAL A 165 29.91 -2.71 10.76
C VAL A 165 29.52 -2.41 9.30
N GLU A 166 30.56 -2.38 8.46
CA GLU A 166 30.55 -2.07 7.03
C GLU A 166 29.82 -3.08 6.14
N GLY A 167 29.26 -2.58 5.03
CA GLY A 167 28.72 -3.39 3.94
C GLY A 167 27.92 -2.56 2.93
N ARG A 168 28.62 -1.75 2.11
CA ARG A 168 28.04 -0.81 1.14
C ARG A 168 27.28 -1.52 0.00
N SER A 169 25.96 -1.42 0.02
CA SER A 169 25.16 -1.07 -1.17
C SER A 169 24.40 0.23 -0.83
N GLY A 170 24.35 1.20 -1.75
CA GLY A 170 23.92 2.58 -1.45
C GLY A 170 22.54 2.67 -0.78
N ARG A 171 22.38 3.57 0.20
CA ARG A 171 21.12 3.79 0.93
C ARG A 171 19.95 3.99 -0.05
N MET A 172 19.07 3.01 -0.13
CA MET A 172 17.89 3.01 -0.99
C MET A 172 16.95 4.18 -0.64
N GLN A 173 16.68 5.06 -1.59
CA GLN A 173 15.76 6.18 -1.42
C GLN A 173 14.31 5.73 -1.68
N TRP A 174 13.70 5.06 -0.70
CA TRP A 174 12.37 4.44 -0.81
C TRP A 174 11.25 5.35 -1.38
N PRO A 175 11.11 6.63 -1.01
CA PRO A 175 10.09 7.50 -1.60
C PRO A 175 10.26 7.66 -3.12
N ARG A 176 11.50 7.80 -3.61
CA ARG A 176 11.82 7.88 -5.04
C ARG A 176 11.53 6.58 -5.77
N PHE A 177 11.87 5.44 -5.14
CA PHE A 177 11.54 4.12 -5.66
C PHE A 177 10.03 3.94 -5.84
N VAL A 178 9.23 4.19 -4.79
CA VAL A 178 7.77 4.04 -4.82
C VAL A 178 7.13 4.97 -5.83
N TYR A 179 7.58 6.23 -5.91
CA TYR A 179 7.12 7.18 -6.92
C TYR A 179 7.37 6.67 -8.35
N CYS A 180 8.59 6.20 -8.64
CA CYS A 180 8.96 5.66 -9.95
C CYS A 180 8.10 4.43 -10.32
N ILE A 181 7.92 3.51 -9.37
CA ILE A 181 7.11 2.30 -9.55
C ILE A 181 5.65 2.65 -9.83
N ASN A 182 5.05 3.55 -9.05
CA ASN A 182 3.66 3.93 -9.22
C ASN A 182 3.41 4.56 -10.60
N ARG A 183 4.32 5.45 -11.03
CA ARG A 183 4.24 6.11 -12.35
C ARG A 183 4.40 5.15 -13.53
N ARG A 184 5.25 4.13 -13.41
CA ARG A 184 5.62 3.25 -14.54
C ARG A 184 4.88 1.92 -14.57
N ALA A 185 4.57 1.32 -13.42
CA ALA A 185 3.96 -0.01 -13.35
C ALA A 185 2.71 -0.08 -12.48
N GLY A 186 2.24 1.02 -11.87
CA GLY A 186 1.13 1.02 -10.91
C GLY A 186 -0.07 0.15 -11.29
N PRO A 187 -0.72 0.38 -12.45
CA PRO A 187 -1.84 -0.45 -12.93
C PRO A 187 -1.46 -1.91 -13.20
N VAL A 188 -0.22 -2.14 -13.67
CA VAL A 188 0.28 -3.44 -14.11
C VAL A 188 0.64 -4.35 -12.92
N LEU A 189 1.04 -3.76 -11.79
CA LEU A 189 1.38 -4.49 -10.56
C LEU A 189 0.19 -5.28 -9.98
N GLY A 190 -1.04 -4.81 -10.22
CA GLY A 190 -2.27 -5.48 -9.76
C GLY A 190 -2.67 -6.68 -10.60
N THR A 191 -2.10 -6.85 -11.80
CA THR A 191 -2.39 -8.00 -12.67
C THR A 191 -1.80 -9.29 -12.09
N PRO A 192 -2.36 -10.48 -12.39
CA PRO A 192 -1.80 -11.75 -11.89
C PRO A 192 -0.32 -11.93 -12.25
N SER A 193 0.04 -11.62 -13.50
CA SER A 193 1.42 -11.70 -14.01
C SER A 193 2.35 -10.69 -13.33
N GLY A 194 1.90 -9.44 -13.18
CA GLY A 194 2.68 -8.38 -12.54
C GLY A 194 2.87 -8.60 -11.04
N SER A 195 1.82 -9.00 -10.32
CA SER A 195 1.88 -9.35 -8.89
C SER A 195 2.82 -10.53 -8.64
N CYS A 196 2.79 -11.56 -9.48
CA CYS A 196 3.76 -12.66 -9.39
C CYS A 196 5.19 -12.17 -9.56
N ALA A 197 5.48 -11.40 -10.61
CA ALA A 197 6.83 -10.90 -10.89
C ALA A 197 7.35 -10.02 -9.75
N SER A 198 6.53 -9.10 -9.25
CA SER A 198 6.87 -8.24 -8.10
C SER A 198 7.19 -9.05 -6.84
N ARG A 199 6.42 -10.11 -6.55
CA ARG A 199 6.69 -10.99 -5.41
C ARG A 199 8.03 -11.72 -5.56
N LYS A 200 8.39 -12.17 -6.78
CA LYS A 200 9.70 -12.79 -7.03
C LYS A 200 10.85 -11.80 -6.87
N MET A 201 10.71 -10.58 -7.39
CA MET A 201 11.70 -9.52 -7.23
C MET A 201 11.91 -9.16 -5.75
N LEU A 202 10.82 -8.93 -5.00
CA LEU A 202 10.87 -8.60 -3.58
C LEU A 202 11.44 -9.75 -2.73
N GLY A 203 11.09 -11.00 -3.05
CA GLY A 203 11.59 -12.17 -2.33
C GLY A 203 13.12 -12.30 -2.42
N GLN A 204 13.70 -12.02 -3.58
CA GLN A 204 15.16 -12.03 -3.75
C GLN A 204 15.83 -10.84 -3.07
N PHE A 205 15.24 -9.64 -3.12
CA PHE A 205 15.72 -8.49 -2.35
C PHE A 205 15.76 -8.77 -0.84
N ARG A 206 14.69 -9.36 -0.30
CA ARG A 206 14.63 -9.78 1.12
C ARG A 206 15.69 -10.83 1.43
N THR A 207 15.90 -11.79 0.53
CA THR A 207 16.92 -12.82 0.71
C THR A 207 18.31 -12.20 0.76
N MET A 208 18.66 -11.39 -0.24
CA MET A 208 19.93 -10.66 -0.33
C MET A 208 20.25 -9.90 0.95
N ASN A 209 19.30 -9.09 1.45
CA ASN A 209 19.49 -8.31 2.67
C ASN A 209 19.57 -9.19 3.92
N ARG A 210 18.78 -10.26 4.00
CA ARG A 210 18.77 -11.16 5.16
C ARG A 210 20.09 -11.93 5.28
N VAL A 211 20.64 -12.41 4.16
CA VAL A 211 21.89 -13.18 4.19
C VAL A 211 23.13 -12.29 4.23
N ASN A 212 23.04 -11.09 3.64
CA ASN A 212 24.11 -10.10 3.63
C ASN A 212 25.49 -10.64 3.22
N CYS A 213 25.54 -11.58 2.26
CA CYS A 213 26.78 -12.19 1.81
C CYS A 213 27.62 -11.21 0.95
N ARG A 214 28.94 -11.20 1.16
CA ARG A 214 29.87 -10.36 0.40
C ARG A 214 29.82 -10.65 -1.10
N ASN A 215 29.87 -9.59 -1.91
CA ASN A 215 29.97 -9.61 -3.38
C ASN A 215 28.83 -10.37 -4.10
N CYS A 216 27.63 -10.42 -3.53
CA CYS A 216 26.53 -11.23 -4.04
C CYS A 216 25.40 -10.46 -4.74
N ASP A 217 25.45 -9.13 -4.78
CA ASP A 217 24.37 -8.28 -5.31
C ASP A 217 23.96 -8.68 -6.74
N LYS A 218 24.95 -8.88 -7.61
CA LYS A 218 24.74 -9.26 -9.02
C LYS A 218 24.10 -10.63 -9.17
N TYR A 219 24.42 -11.58 -8.29
CA TYR A 219 23.73 -12.87 -8.27
C TYR A 219 22.24 -12.69 -7.93
N PHE A 220 21.92 -11.92 -6.89
CA PHE A 220 20.54 -11.69 -6.48
C PHE A 220 19.75 -10.86 -7.50
N HIS A 221 20.36 -9.87 -8.13
CA HIS A 221 19.77 -9.11 -9.25
C HIS A 221 19.44 -10.00 -10.44
N CYS A 222 20.36 -10.88 -10.82
CA CYS A 222 20.11 -11.87 -11.85
C CYS A 222 18.97 -12.82 -11.46
N MET A 223 19.02 -13.40 -10.26
CA MET A 223 18.05 -14.39 -9.80
C MET A 223 16.64 -13.80 -9.68
N ALA A 224 16.52 -12.57 -9.17
CA ALA A 224 15.25 -11.84 -9.09
C ALA A 224 14.57 -11.73 -10.47
N ASN A 225 15.35 -11.30 -11.46
CA ASN A 225 14.89 -11.12 -12.82
C ASN A 225 14.57 -12.44 -13.52
N TRP A 226 15.39 -13.48 -13.30
CA TRP A 226 15.14 -14.82 -13.81
C TRP A 226 13.85 -15.41 -13.25
N LEU A 227 13.65 -15.33 -11.93
CA LEU A 227 12.44 -15.83 -11.29
C LEU A 227 11.21 -15.07 -11.78
N ALA A 228 11.30 -13.74 -11.91
CA ALA A 228 10.21 -12.92 -12.41
C ALA A 228 9.82 -13.30 -13.85
N THR A 229 10.76 -13.57 -14.75
CA THR A 229 10.43 -13.89 -16.16
C THR A 229 10.14 -15.36 -16.41
N ARG A 230 10.73 -16.28 -15.65
CA ARG A 230 10.65 -17.73 -15.89
C ARG A 230 9.67 -18.47 -15.00
N ARG A 231 9.37 -17.95 -13.79
CA ARG A 231 8.43 -18.60 -12.86
C ARG A 231 7.06 -17.94 -12.82
N CYS A 232 6.89 -16.80 -13.48
CA CYS A 232 5.59 -16.13 -13.61
C CYS A 232 5.10 -16.22 -15.05
N ARG A 233 3.81 -16.52 -15.23
CA ARG A 233 3.16 -16.57 -16.55
C ARG A 233 2.48 -15.24 -16.87
N GLY A 234 2.23 -14.98 -18.15
CA GLY A 234 1.50 -13.82 -18.65
C GLY A 234 2.37 -12.68 -19.17
N ARG A 235 1.73 -11.71 -19.83
CA ARG A 235 2.40 -10.68 -20.65
C ARG A 235 3.19 -9.60 -19.91
N PHE A 236 2.98 -9.45 -18.60
CA PHE A 236 3.48 -8.30 -17.84
C PHE A 236 4.68 -8.60 -16.94
N ASN A 237 4.98 -9.87 -16.72
CA ASN A 237 6.07 -10.32 -15.84
C ASN A 237 7.42 -9.69 -16.20
N ARG A 238 7.79 -9.69 -17.48
CA ARG A 238 9.04 -9.12 -17.99
C ARG A 238 9.07 -7.60 -17.86
N TYR A 239 7.96 -6.95 -18.17
CA TYR A 239 7.83 -5.50 -18.03
C TYR A 239 8.00 -5.06 -16.57
N VAL A 240 7.35 -5.74 -15.63
CA VAL A 240 7.48 -5.46 -14.20
C VAL A 240 8.92 -5.67 -13.71
N ALA A 241 9.60 -6.73 -14.14
CA ALA A 241 11.01 -6.95 -13.80
C ALA A 241 11.93 -5.81 -14.30
N ILE A 242 11.66 -5.29 -15.51
CA ILE A 242 12.37 -4.12 -16.07
C ILE A 242 12.12 -2.88 -15.22
N VAL A 243 10.85 -2.54 -14.95
CA VAL A 243 10.48 -1.34 -14.20
C VAL A 243 11.04 -1.38 -12.78
N ILE A 244 10.94 -2.51 -12.08
CA ILE A 244 11.48 -2.65 -10.72
C ILE A 244 12.99 -2.48 -10.70
N SER A 245 13.70 -3.11 -11.64
CA SER A 245 15.16 -2.97 -11.75
C SER A 245 15.54 -1.51 -12.00
N HIS A 246 14.90 -0.85 -12.98
CA HIS A 246 15.17 0.56 -13.28
C HIS A 246 14.88 1.47 -12.09
N CYS A 247 13.71 1.32 -11.45
CA CYS A 247 13.34 2.19 -10.33
C CYS A 247 14.26 2.01 -9.13
N ARG A 248 14.80 0.80 -8.91
CA ARG A 248 15.85 0.56 -7.90
C ARG A 248 17.09 1.40 -8.24
N GLU A 249 17.65 1.27 -9.45
CA GLU A 249 18.83 2.05 -9.88
C GLU A 249 18.61 3.55 -9.75
N TYR A 250 17.44 4.04 -10.14
CA TYR A 250 17.05 5.45 -10.02
C TYR A 250 17.05 5.95 -8.58
N SER A 251 16.73 5.07 -7.63
CA SER A 251 16.62 5.39 -6.20
C SER A 251 17.89 5.15 -5.39
N GLN A 252 18.97 4.65 -6.00
CA GLN A 252 20.23 4.37 -5.32
C GLN A 252 21.31 5.38 -5.74
N PRO A 253 21.88 6.15 -4.79
CA PRO A 253 23.10 6.91 -5.04
C PRO A 253 24.26 5.91 -5.07
N GLY A 254 24.65 5.46 -6.27
CA GLY A 254 25.67 4.44 -6.48
C GLY A 254 26.71 4.84 -7.53
N ASN A 255 27.86 4.17 -7.51
CA ASN A 255 28.92 4.33 -8.52
C ASN A 255 28.38 3.92 -9.91
N PRO A 256 28.58 4.74 -10.97
CA PRO A 256 28.17 4.40 -12.33
C PRO A 256 28.66 3.03 -12.83
N ALA A 257 29.84 2.58 -12.41
CA ALA A 257 30.37 1.27 -12.78
C ALA A 257 29.59 0.11 -12.14
N ASP A 258 29.14 0.30 -10.88
CA ASP A 258 28.37 -0.71 -10.15
C ASP A 258 26.98 -0.87 -10.77
N ARG A 259 26.32 0.26 -11.07
CA ARG A 259 25.06 0.32 -11.83
C ARG A 259 25.12 -0.47 -13.13
N ARG A 260 26.19 -0.30 -13.92
CA ARG A 260 26.36 -1.06 -15.18
C ARG A 260 26.42 -2.57 -14.95
N GLY A 261 27.13 -2.99 -13.90
CA GLY A 261 27.23 -4.39 -13.53
C GLY A 261 25.88 -4.98 -13.08
N ASP A 262 25.11 -4.22 -12.31
CA ASP A 262 23.78 -4.64 -11.83
C ASP A 262 22.79 -4.71 -12.99
N GLU A 263 22.77 -3.71 -13.86
CA GLU A 263 22.01 -3.73 -15.10
C GLU A 263 22.32 -4.95 -15.97
N ALA A 264 23.59 -5.29 -16.15
CA ALA A 264 24.01 -6.48 -16.89
C ALA A 264 23.47 -7.76 -16.26
N ALA A 265 23.53 -7.87 -14.92
CA ALA A 265 22.94 -8.98 -14.17
C ALA A 265 21.42 -9.08 -14.35
N ASN A 266 20.72 -7.95 -14.25
CA ASN A 266 19.28 -7.90 -14.46
C ASN A 266 18.91 -8.37 -15.89
N ARG A 267 19.61 -7.88 -16.91
CA ARG A 267 19.40 -8.27 -18.32
C ARG A 267 19.64 -9.76 -18.53
N PHE A 268 20.75 -10.29 -18.01
CA PHE A 268 21.10 -11.70 -18.14
C PHE A 268 20.07 -12.63 -17.48
N GLY A 269 19.62 -12.28 -16.28
CA GLY A 269 18.55 -13.00 -15.58
C GLY A 269 17.24 -13.01 -16.36
N ARG A 270 16.80 -11.84 -16.87
CA ARG A 270 15.57 -11.75 -17.68
C ARG A 270 15.64 -12.58 -18.96
N ALA A 271 16.82 -12.67 -19.57
CA ALA A 271 17.07 -13.51 -20.74
C ALA A 271 17.04 -15.02 -20.41
N GLY A 272 17.03 -15.41 -19.14
CA GLY A 272 17.02 -16.82 -18.71
C GLY A 272 18.40 -17.41 -18.48
N GLY A 273 19.45 -16.59 -18.41
CA GLY A 273 20.81 -17.05 -18.19
C GLY A 273 21.01 -17.74 -16.83
N ASN A 274 22.04 -18.59 -16.75
CA ASN A 274 22.41 -19.29 -15.52
C ASN A 274 23.12 -18.33 -14.54
N CYS A 275 22.35 -17.75 -13.61
CA CYS A 275 22.84 -16.79 -12.63
C CYS A 275 23.94 -17.36 -11.72
N GLY A 276 23.83 -18.64 -11.35
CA GLY A 276 24.82 -19.31 -10.50
C GLY A 276 26.19 -19.40 -11.17
N ALA A 277 26.20 -19.94 -12.39
CA ALA A 277 27.42 -20.09 -13.19
C ALA A 277 28.09 -18.73 -13.48
N ARG A 278 27.29 -17.69 -13.76
CA ARG A 278 27.82 -16.37 -14.13
C ARG A 278 28.32 -15.56 -12.95
N TYR A 279 27.60 -15.57 -11.82
CA TYR A 279 27.82 -14.59 -10.74
C TYR A 279 28.40 -15.17 -9.45
N LEU A 280 28.27 -16.47 -9.17
CA LEU A 280 28.83 -17.04 -7.93
C LEU A 280 30.36 -17.04 -7.95
N ARG A 281 30.97 -17.71 -8.95
CA ARG A 281 32.43 -17.82 -9.04
C ARG A 281 33.09 -16.52 -9.49
N ARG A 282 32.60 -15.91 -10.57
CA ARG A 282 33.23 -14.74 -11.20
C ARG A 282 33.28 -13.51 -10.30
N HIS A 283 32.27 -13.32 -9.45
CA HIS A 283 32.23 -12.19 -8.52
C HIS A 283 32.64 -12.58 -7.10
N ARG A 284 33.17 -13.79 -6.89
CA ARG A 284 33.55 -14.30 -5.56
C ARG A 284 32.41 -14.11 -4.55
N CYS A 285 31.19 -14.40 -4.97
CA CYS A 285 30.02 -14.28 -4.12
C CYS A 285 30.04 -15.40 -3.08
N ALA A 286 29.99 -15.02 -1.81
CA ALA A 286 30.01 -15.93 -0.67
C ALA A 286 28.73 -16.78 -0.52
N TYR A 287 27.65 -16.45 -1.21
CA TYR A 287 26.36 -17.11 -1.03
C TYR A 287 26.32 -18.52 -1.63
N ASN A 288 25.93 -19.51 -0.83
CA ASN A 288 25.61 -20.85 -1.29
C ASN A 288 24.09 -20.99 -1.51
N PRO A 289 23.62 -21.11 -2.76
CA PRO A 289 22.19 -21.20 -3.04
C PRO A 289 21.53 -22.52 -2.62
N ARG A 290 22.31 -23.59 -2.36
CA ARG A 290 21.79 -24.88 -1.90
C ARG A 290 21.45 -24.82 -0.40
N THR A 291 22.31 -24.19 0.39
CA THR A 291 22.15 -24.12 1.85
C THR A 291 21.52 -22.82 2.32
N GLY A 292 21.50 -21.79 1.47
CA GLY A 292 21.02 -20.46 1.81
C GLY A 292 21.92 -19.69 2.78
N ARG A 293 23.18 -20.11 2.97
CA ARG A 293 24.15 -19.53 3.90
C ARG A 293 25.31 -18.85 3.15
N CYS A 294 26.00 -17.93 3.83
CA CYS A 294 27.25 -17.35 3.33
C CYS A 294 28.44 -18.23 3.74
N LYS A 295 29.44 -18.34 2.87
CA LYS A 295 30.79 -18.82 3.17
C LYS A 295 31.65 -17.60 3.45
N TRP A 296 31.91 -17.35 4.73
CA TRP A 296 32.72 -16.22 5.19
C TRP A 296 34.21 -16.49 5.04
#